data_AF-A0A264Y5L7-F1
#
_entry.id   AF-A0A264Y5L7-F1
#
_cell.length_a   1.000
_cell.length_b   1.000
_cell.length_c   1.000
_cell.angle_alpha   90.00
_cell.angle_beta   90.00
_cell.angle_gamma   90.00
#
_symmetry.space_group_name_H-M   'P 1'
#
loop_
_entity.id
_entity.type
_entity.pdbx_description
1 polymer ?
#
loop_
_entity_poly.entity_id
_entity_poly.type
_entity_poly.pdbx_seq_one_letter_code
_entity_poly.pdbx_strand_id
1 'polypeptide(L)'
;MSKQNRIDTQKKGGRPKLELYQKRRHQFKVSYNDTDLEKMEMEAKKHNRTPKKWMHDAPLQKTDVAYTDEEQTDYVRKLAGMANNVNQIAHQANLGGLYSLEDKCKEVLNLIITLITRIFKGGDLSKA
;
A
#
# COMPACT_ATOMS: atom_id res chain seq x y z
N MET A 1 -11.54 34.61 43.92
CA MET A 1 -11.87 33.24 44.38
C MET A 1 -12.44 32.45 43.22
N SER A 2 -11.66 31.52 42.66
CA SER A 2 -12.06 30.71 41.50
C SER A 2 -12.97 29.56 41.95
N LYS A 3 -14.17 29.44 41.39
CA LYS A 3 -15.08 28.33 41.67
C LYS A 3 -14.61 27.10 40.91
N GLN A 4 -14.02 26.15 41.63
CA GLN A 4 -13.69 24.82 41.12
C GLN A 4 -15.00 24.12 40.70
N ASN A 5 -15.19 23.89 39.40
CA ASN A 5 -16.25 23.03 38.88
C ASN A 5 -15.98 21.59 39.32
N ARG A 6 -16.50 21.19 40.48
CA ARG A 6 -16.55 19.80 40.89
C ARG A 6 -17.58 19.09 40.01
N ILE A 7 -17.11 18.29 39.06
CA ILE A 7 -17.95 17.37 38.31
C ILE A 7 -18.39 16.30 39.30
N ASP A 8 -19.63 16.40 39.76
CA ASP A 8 -20.25 15.39 40.62
C ASP A 8 -20.55 14.15 39.77
N THR A 9 -19.68 13.14 39.87
CA THR A 9 -19.76 11.87 39.14
C THR A 9 -20.60 10.81 39.87
N GLN A 10 -21.28 11.16 40.97
CA GLN A 10 -21.91 10.20 41.89
C GLN A 10 -23.45 10.20 41.84
N LYS A 11 -24.07 10.35 40.66
CA LYS A 11 -25.50 10.02 40.54
C LYS A 11 -25.68 8.50 40.43
N LYS A 12 -26.07 7.88 41.55
CA LYS A 12 -26.44 6.46 41.63
C LYS A 12 -27.71 6.19 40.82
N GLY A 13 -27.56 5.83 39.55
CA GLY A 13 -28.64 5.37 38.69
C GLY A 13 -28.80 6.18 37.39
N GLY A 14 -29.00 5.46 36.28
CA GLY A 14 -29.18 6.00 34.92
C GLY A 14 -28.15 5.46 33.91
N ARG A 15 -28.44 5.61 32.61
CA ARG A 15 -27.46 5.30 31.55
C ARG A 15 -26.26 6.24 31.69
N PRO A 16 -25.02 5.74 31.77
CA PRO A 16 -23.83 6.58 31.84
C PRO A 16 -23.80 7.62 30.72
N LYS A 17 -23.37 8.83 31.06
CA LYS A 17 -23.23 9.92 30.08
C LYS A 17 -22.05 9.62 29.17
N LEU A 18 -22.25 9.67 27.85
CA LEU A 18 -21.14 9.57 26.90
C LEU A 18 -20.22 10.80 26.99
N GLU A 19 -18.93 10.54 26.83
CA GLU A 19 -17.89 11.57 26.77
C GLU A 19 -18.05 12.48 25.56
N LEU A 20 -17.51 13.70 25.63
CA LEU A 20 -17.67 14.69 24.56
C LEU A 20 -17.22 14.17 23.18
N TYR A 21 -16.12 13.41 23.12
CA TYR A 21 -15.55 12.87 21.89
C TYR A 21 -16.34 11.68 21.32
N GLN A 22 -17.14 11.00 22.14
CA GLN A 22 -17.99 9.88 21.70
C GLN A 22 -19.35 10.35 21.15
N LYS A 23 -19.70 11.62 21.39
CA LYS A 23 -20.97 12.20 20.92
C LYS A 23 -20.91 12.56 19.44
N ARG A 24 -21.78 11.94 18.66
CA ARG A 24 -22.03 12.28 17.25
C ARG A 24 -22.85 13.57 17.14
N ARG A 25 -22.18 14.73 17.06
CA ARG A 25 -22.84 16.06 17.00
C ARG A 25 -23.04 16.61 15.59
N HIS A 26 -22.26 16.13 14.64
CA HIS A 26 -22.33 16.55 13.24
C HIS A 26 -23.26 15.61 12.49
N GLN A 27 -24.20 16.17 11.73
CA GLN A 27 -25.18 15.41 10.96
C GLN A 27 -25.20 15.95 9.53
N PHE A 28 -25.23 15.04 8.56
CA PHE A 28 -25.34 15.35 7.14
C PHE A 28 -26.61 14.69 6.63
N LYS A 29 -27.52 15.48 6.03
CA LYS A 29 -28.71 14.95 5.37
C LYS A 29 -28.35 14.63 3.92
N VAL A 30 -28.65 13.40 3.49
CA VAL A 30 -28.45 12.92 2.13
C VAL A 30 -29.75 12.29 1.66
N SER A 31 -30.14 12.59 0.42
CA SER A 31 -31.30 11.99 -0.25
C SER A 31 -30.80 11.01 -1.32
N TYR A 32 -31.50 9.89 -1.49
CA TYR A 32 -31.17 8.84 -2.43
C TYR A 32 -32.36 8.57 -3.36
N ASN A 33 -32.09 8.18 -4.60
CA ASN A 33 -33.12 7.59 -5.45
C ASN A 33 -33.28 6.09 -5.12
N ASP A 34 -34.28 5.43 -5.72
CA ASP A 34 -34.60 4.03 -5.45
C ASP A 34 -33.42 3.10 -5.75
N THR A 35 -32.74 3.32 -6.88
CA THR A 35 -31.57 2.52 -7.30
C THR A 35 -30.39 2.65 -6.35
N ASP A 36 -30.15 3.84 -5.80
CA ASP A 36 -29.09 4.08 -4.82
C ASP A 36 -29.42 3.40 -3.50
N LEU A 37 -30.68 3.44 -3.07
CA LEU A 37 -31.13 2.77 -1.86
C LEU A 37 -30.99 1.24 -1.98
N GLU A 38 -31.42 0.64 -3.09
CA GLU A 38 -31.29 -0.80 -3.34
C GLU A 38 -29.82 -1.25 -3.28
N LYS A 39 -28.91 -0.49 -3.89
CA LYS A 39 -27.47 -0.76 -3.82
C LYS A 39 -26.96 -0.74 -2.38
N MET A 40 -27.36 0.26 -1.60
CA MET A 40 -26.95 0.37 -0.19
C MET A 40 -27.48 -0.77 0.65
N GLU A 41 -28.71 -1.21 0.41
CA GLU A 41 -29.31 -2.35 1.10
C GLU A 41 -28.58 -3.65 0.76
N MET A 42 -28.24 -3.86 -0.51
CA MET A 42 -27.45 -5.02 -0.94
C MET A 42 -26.08 -5.04 -0.27
N GLU A 43 -25.34 -3.94 -0.29
CA GLU A 43 -24.01 -3.86 0.33
C GLU A 43 -24.09 -4.02 1.86
N ALA A 44 -25.04 -3.37 2.52
CA ALA A 44 -25.22 -3.51 3.96
C ALA A 44 -25.55 -4.96 4.36
N LYS A 45 -26.36 -5.66 3.54
CA LYS A 45 -26.67 -7.08 3.73
C LYS A 45 -25.40 -7.95 3.59
N LYS A 46 -24.54 -7.69 2.60
CA LYS A 46 -23.25 -8.40 2.46
C LYS A 46 -22.39 -8.29 3.72
N HIS A 47 -22.44 -7.15 4.40
CA HIS A 47 -21.68 -6.89 5.63
C HIS A 47 -22.44 -7.18 6.93
N ASN A 48 -23.62 -7.80 6.88
CA ASN A 48 -24.49 -8.06 8.03
C ASN A 48 -24.74 -6.81 8.91
N ARG A 49 -24.96 -5.66 8.26
CA ARG A 49 -25.22 -4.38 8.92
C ARG A 49 -26.50 -3.76 8.37
N THR A 50 -27.06 -2.82 9.13
CA THR A 50 -28.14 -1.97 8.61
C THR A 50 -27.58 -0.97 7.59
N PRO A 51 -28.35 -0.54 6.58
CA PRO A 51 -27.89 0.43 5.56
C PRO A 51 -27.30 1.70 6.18
N LYS A 52 -27.96 2.23 7.21
CA LYS A 52 -27.49 3.41 7.95
C LYS A 52 -26.15 3.19 8.64
N LYS A 53 -25.95 2.02 9.26
CA LYS A 53 -24.69 1.70 9.96
C LYS A 53 -23.57 1.46 8.95
N TRP A 54 -23.86 0.75 7.87
CA TRP A 54 -22.91 0.53 6.78
C TRP A 54 -22.48 1.87 6.16
N MET A 55 -23.42 2.75 5.81
CA MET A 55 -23.10 4.07 5.23
C MET A 55 -22.26 4.95 6.17
N HIS A 56 -22.53 4.89 7.47
CA HIS A 56 -21.72 5.60 8.46
C HIS A 56 -20.30 5.03 8.56
N ASP A 57 -20.17 3.71 8.55
CA ASP A 57 -18.90 3.04 8.83
C ASP A 57 -18.04 2.89 7.57
N ALA A 58 -18.63 2.82 6.37
CA ALA A 58 -17.93 2.56 5.10
C ALA A 58 -16.84 3.60 4.77
N PRO A 59 -17.10 4.93 4.89
CA PRO A 59 -16.05 5.94 4.69
C PRO A 59 -14.95 5.90 5.76
N LEU A 60 -15.29 5.44 6.97
CA LEU A 60 -14.34 5.35 8.10
C LEU A 60 -13.47 4.08 8.01
N GLN A 61 -13.92 3.07 7.27
CA GLN A 61 -13.24 1.79 7.06
C GLN A 61 -12.39 1.76 5.80
N LYS A 62 -12.57 2.73 4.90
CA LYS A 62 -11.80 2.80 3.67
C LYS A 62 -10.37 3.25 4.00
N THR A 63 -9.49 2.31 4.31
CA THR A 63 -8.09 2.44 3.95
C THR A 63 -8.06 2.56 2.44
N ASP A 64 -7.53 3.67 1.92
CA ASP A 64 -7.25 3.78 0.49
C ASP A 64 -6.44 2.55 0.10
N VAL A 65 -7.08 1.64 -0.64
CA VAL A 65 -6.37 0.52 -1.25
C VAL A 65 -5.59 1.15 -2.39
N ALA A 66 -4.38 1.61 -2.09
CA ALA A 66 -3.41 1.90 -3.13
C ALA A 66 -3.33 0.63 -3.98
N TYR A 67 -3.71 0.74 -5.26
CA TYR A 67 -3.82 -0.39 -6.19
C TYR A 67 -2.51 -1.19 -6.30
N THR A 68 -1.40 -0.54 -5.94
CA THR A 68 -0.07 -1.12 -5.77
C THR A 68 0.60 -0.40 -4.62
N ASP A 69 1.04 -1.15 -3.63
CA ASP A 69 1.97 -0.67 -2.62
C ASP A 69 3.30 -0.23 -3.27
N GLU A 70 4.07 0.63 -2.59
CA GLU A 70 5.34 1.16 -3.13
C GLU A 70 6.30 0.02 -3.47
N GLU A 71 6.33 -1.03 -2.65
CA GLU A 71 7.09 -2.25 -2.88
C GLU A 71 6.66 -2.99 -4.15
N GLN A 72 5.35 -3.11 -4.39
CA GLN A 72 4.82 -3.77 -5.59
C GLN A 72 5.21 -3.01 -6.86
N THR A 73 5.23 -1.69 -6.77
CA THR A 73 5.67 -0.83 -7.87
C THR A 73 7.17 -1.00 -8.15
N ASP A 74 7.99 -1.16 -7.11
CA ASP A 74 9.42 -1.44 -7.25
C ASP A 74 9.69 -2.81 -7.89
N TYR A 75 8.94 -3.85 -7.51
CA TYR A 75 9.05 -5.16 -8.15
C TYR A 75 8.72 -5.11 -9.65
N VAL A 76 7.67 -4.39 -10.04
CA VAL A 76 7.30 -4.22 -11.46
C VAL A 76 8.42 -3.51 -12.23
N ARG A 77 9.03 -2.46 -11.66
CA ARG A 77 10.17 -1.77 -12.30
C ARG A 77 11.37 -2.69 -12.47
N LYS A 78 11.71 -3.49 -11.44
CA LYS A 78 12.80 -4.47 -11.50
C LYS A 78 12.56 -5.52 -12.59
N LEU A 79 11.35 -6.07 -12.66
CA LEU A 79 10.95 -7.03 -13.70
C LEU A 79 11.06 -6.44 -15.10
N ALA A 80 10.63 -5.18 -15.30
CA ALA A 80 10.78 -4.49 -16.58
C ALA A 80 12.26 -4.32 -16.97
N GLY A 81 13.13 -3.99 -16.01
CA GLY A 81 14.57 -3.94 -16.22
C GLY A 81 15.16 -5.29 -16.64
N MET A 82 14.75 -6.38 -15.98
CA MET A 82 15.17 -7.74 -16.34
C MET A 82 14.69 -8.15 -17.74
N ALA A 83 13.45 -7.84 -18.09
CA ALA A 83 12.91 -8.12 -19.42
C ALA A 83 13.69 -7.38 -20.52
N ASN A 84 14.09 -6.13 -20.26
CA ASN A 84 14.92 -5.36 -21.18
C ASN A 84 16.31 -6.00 -21.36
N ASN A 85 16.93 -6.47 -20.27
CA ASN A 85 18.21 -7.19 -20.34
C ASN A 85 18.10 -8.46 -21.21
N VAL A 86 17.03 -9.24 -21.04
CA VAL A 86 16.77 -10.43 -21.86
C VAL A 86 16.61 -10.07 -23.33
N ASN A 87 15.88 -9.00 -23.64
CA ASN A 87 15.69 -8.54 -25.02
C ASN A 87 17.01 -8.13 -25.68
N GLN A 88 17.89 -7.45 -24.93
CA GLN A 88 19.22 -7.08 -25.42
C GLN A 88 20.09 -8.30 -25.70
N ILE A 89 20.08 -9.31 -24.81
CA ILE A 89 20.81 -10.56 -25.00
C ILE A 89 20.32 -11.28 -26.26
N ALA A 90 19.00 -11.39 -26.45
CA ALA A 90 18.41 -12.02 -27.62
C ALA A 90 18.81 -11.30 -28.92
N HIS A 91 18.78 -9.96 -28.92
CA HIS A 91 19.19 -9.18 -30.07
C HIS A 91 20.68 -9.33 -30.38
N GLN A 92 21.55 -9.34 -29.37
CA GLN A 92 22.98 -9.56 -29.56
C GLN A 92 23.30 -10.98 -30.07
N ALA A 93 22.60 -12.00 -29.55
CA ALA A 93 22.73 -13.37 -30.06
C ALA A 93 22.33 -13.46 -31.54
N ASN A 94 21.25 -12.76 -31.92
CA ASN A 94 20.77 -12.75 -33.30
C ASN A 94 21.74 -12.05 -34.26
N LEU A 95 22.40 -10.96 -33.84
CA LEU A 95 23.35 -10.22 -34.68
C LEU A 95 24.75 -10.84 -34.75
N GLY A 96 25.29 -11.28 -33.60
CA GLY A 96 26.68 -11.72 -33.47
C GLY A 96 26.87 -13.23 -33.34
N GLY A 97 25.78 -14.00 -33.29
CA GLY A 97 25.81 -15.42 -33.00
C GLY A 97 26.07 -15.75 -31.53
N LEU A 98 25.83 -17.00 -31.16
CA LEU A 98 25.92 -17.50 -29.77
C LEU A 98 27.34 -17.40 -29.18
N TYR A 99 28.39 -17.65 -29.98
CA TYR A 99 29.78 -17.62 -29.49
C TYR A 99 30.23 -16.22 -29.07
N SER A 100 29.87 -15.17 -29.83
CA SER A 100 30.20 -13.79 -29.46
C SER A 100 29.48 -13.35 -28.18
N LEU A 101 28.24 -13.83 -27.99
CA LEU A 101 27.50 -13.59 -26.75
C LEU A 101 28.15 -14.31 -25.56
N GLU A 102 28.59 -15.56 -25.75
CA GLU A 102 29.28 -16.35 -24.72
C GLU A 102 30.53 -15.63 -24.19
N ASP A 103 31.35 -15.09 -25.08
CA ASP A 103 32.57 -14.36 -24.71
C ASP A 103 32.26 -13.10 -23.89
N LYS A 104 31.24 -12.32 -24.31
CA LYS A 104 30.79 -11.15 -23.55
C LYS A 104 30.22 -11.53 -22.18
N CYS A 105 29.46 -12.62 -22.10
CA CYS A 105 28.94 -13.13 -20.83
C CYS A 105 30.07 -13.54 -19.88
N LYS A 106 31.13 -14.18 -20.40
CA LYS A 106 32.33 -14.52 -19.61
C LYS A 106 33.05 -13.27 -19.11
N GLU A 107 33.19 -12.24 -19.95
CA GLU A 107 33.81 -10.97 -19.57
C GLU A 107 33.06 -10.29 -18.42
N VAL A 108 31.74 -10.15 -18.56
CA VAL A 108 30.87 -9.57 -17.51
C VAL A 108 30.91 -10.41 -16.23
N LEU A 109 30.87 -11.74 -16.33
CA LEU A 109 30.96 -12.63 -15.16
C LEU A 109 32.28 -12.46 -14.42
N ASN A 110 33.40 -12.38 -15.15
CA ASN A 110 34.72 -12.14 -14.57
C ASN A 110 34.80 -10.77 -13.88
N LEU A 111 34.18 -9.74 -14.46
CA LEU A 111 34.09 -8.42 -13.85
C LEU A 111 33.27 -8.47 -12.55
N ILE A 112 32.11 -9.14 -12.56
CA ILE A 112 31.27 -9.31 -11.36
C ILE A 112 32.04 -10.06 -10.27
N ILE A 113 32.70 -11.18 -10.60
CA ILE A 113 33.53 -11.94 -9.65
C ILE A 113 34.63 -11.05 -9.06
N THR A 114 35.28 -10.25 -9.90
CA THR A 114 36.33 -9.31 -9.48
C THR A 114 35.78 -8.25 -8.52
N LEU A 115 34.65 -7.62 -8.86
CA LEU A 115 34.00 -6.61 -8.03
C LEU A 115 33.54 -7.18 -6.69
N ILE A 116 32.87 -8.34 -6.69
CA ILE A 116 32.43 -9.03 -5.48
C ILE A 116 33.64 -9.38 -4.60
N THR A 117 34.69 -9.94 -5.18
CA THR A 117 35.92 -10.28 -4.45
C THR A 117 36.58 -9.03 -3.85
N ARG A 118 36.55 -7.89 -4.55
CA ARG A 118 37.05 -6.60 -4.03
C ARG A 118 36.20 -6.08 -2.87
N ILE A 119 34.87 -6.16 -2.96
CA ILE A 119 33.94 -5.79 -1.89
C ILE A 119 34.23 -6.61 -0.63
N PHE A 120 34.37 -7.94 -0.76
CA PHE A 120 34.69 -8.81 0.38
C PHE A 120 36.07 -8.56 0.98
N LYS A 121 37.03 -8.05 0.19
CA LYS A 121 38.39 -7.72 0.64
C LYS A 121 38.56 -6.27 1.11
N GLY A 122 37.50 -5.45 1.08
CA GLY A 122 37.54 -4.03 1.47
C GLY A 122 38.32 -3.13 0.50
N GLY A 123 38.48 -3.53 -0.76
CA GLY A 123 39.23 -2.77 -1.78
C GLY A 123 38.41 -1.68 -2.47
N ASP A 124 39.09 -0.63 -2.94
CA ASP A 124 38.51 0.51 -3.65
C ASP A 124 37.85 0.10 -5.00
N LEU A 125 36.61 0.55 -5.21
CA LEU A 125 35.76 0.24 -6.37
C LEU A 125 36.00 1.18 -7.57
N SER A 126 36.79 2.25 -7.39
CA SER A 126 37.00 3.29 -8.42
C SER A 126 37.96 2.92 -9.56
N LYS A 127 38.62 1.74 -9.49
CA LYS A 127 39.62 1.27 -10.47
C LYS A 127 39.22 -0.04 -11.16
N ALA A 128 37.93 -0.26 -11.41
CA ALA A 128 37.44 -1.41 -12.18
C ALA A 128 37.21 -1.02 -13.64
#